data_AF-A0A9W9YVI6-F1
#
_entry.id   AF-A0A9W9YVI6-F1
#
_cell.length_a   1.000
_cell.length_b   1.000
_cell.length_c   1.000
_cell.angle_alpha   90.00
_cell.angle_beta   90.00
_cell.angle_gamma   90.00
#
_symmetry.space_group_name_H-M   'P 1'
#
loop_
_entity.id
_entity.type
_entity.pdbx_description
1 polymer ?
#
loop_
_entity_poly.entity_id
_entity_poly.type
_entity_poly.pdbx_seq_one_letter_code
_entity_poly.pdbx_strand_id
1 'polypeptide(L)'
;MIFSDSQEETARLLTDLATIETKKGTAITAPTALSKEREQVFRVVASIPRVSYVTALNLCSSYNTLQEIINSTPAELERRTAGLSRPRATEIHKYLRHKFNSDMLAAKK
;
A
#
# COMPACT_ATOMS: atom_id res chain seq x y z
N MET A 1 11.86 -18.63 6.23
CA MET A 1 10.71 -19.39 6.77
C MET A 1 10.96 -19.51 8.27
N ILE A 2 9.98 -19.14 9.11
CA ILE A 2 10.06 -19.21 10.57
C ILE A 2 9.05 -20.26 11.01
N PHE A 3 9.42 -21.12 11.96
CA PHE A 3 8.56 -22.18 12.49
C PHE A 3 8.10 -21.82 13.89
N SER A 4 6.90 -22.26 14.26
CA SER A 4 6.33 -22.09 15.60
C SER A 4 5.45 -23.28 15.96
N ASP A 5 5.50 -23.67 17.22
CA ASP A 5 4.81 -24.82 17.79
C ASP A 5 3.52 -24.43 18.56
N SER A 6 3.26 -23.13 18.79
CA SER A 6 2.03 -22.64 19.44
C SER A 6 1.62 -21.22 19.03
N GLN A 7 0.37 -20.83 19.35
CA GLN A 7 -0.12 -19.47 19.10
C GLN A 7 0.61 -18.43 19.96
N GLU A 8 0.95 -18.78 21.21
CA GLU A 8 1.71 -17.93 22.12
C GLU A 8 3.11 -17.66 21.59
N GLU A 9 3.77 -18.69 21.06
CA GLU A 9 5.07 -18.52 20.44
C GLU A 9 4.97 -17.70 19.15
N THR A 10 3.95 -17.94 18.32
CA THR A 10 3.69 -17.11 17.13
C THR A 10 3.47 -15.64 17.50
N ALA A 11 2.72 -15.34 18.55
CA ALA A 11 2.49 -13.97 19.03
C ALA A 11 3.79 -13.30 19.51
N ARG A 12 4.65 -14.04 20.21
CA ARG A 12 5.99 -13.55 20.60
C ARG A 12 6.85 -13.26 19.37
N LEU A 13 6.89 -14.19 18.41
CA LEU A 13 7.64 -14.02 17.15
C LEU A 13 7.16 -12.80 16.36
N LEU A 14 5.85 -12.57 16.26
CA LEU A 14 5.28 -11.38 15.61
C LEU A 14 5.69 -10.09 16.30
N THR A 15 5.74 -10.10 17.64
CA THR A 15 6.17 -8.93 18.44
C THR A 15 7.65 -8.62 18.22
N ASP A 16 8.49 -9.65 18.17
CA ASP A 16 9.93 -9.51 17.90
C ASP A 16 10.18 -8.97 16.49
N LEU A 17 9.47 -9.52 15.49
CA LEU A 17 9.54 -9.03 14.10
C LEU A 17 9.12 -7.56 13.99
N ALA A 18 8.00 -7.18 14.59
CA ALA A 18 7.53 -5.79 14.59
C ALA A 18 8.52 -4.84 15.28
N THR A 19 9.17 -5.29 16.36
CA THR A 19 10.21 -4.51 17.05
C THR A 19 11.45 -4.31 16.18
N ILE A 20 11.86 -5.36 15.45
CA ILE A 20 13.00 -5.28 14.52
C ILE A 20 12.68 -4.35 13.35
N GLU A 21 11.49 -4.44 12.76
CA GLU A 21 11.03 -3.55 11.68
C GLU A 21 10.97 -2.10 12.16
N THR A 22 10.50 -1.87 13.38
CA THR A 22 10.47 -0.54 13.99
C THR A 22 11.88 0.03 14.14
N LYS A 23 12.84 -0.77 14.62
CA LYS A 23 14.26 -0.36 14.70
C LYS A 23 14.89 -0.07 13.35
N LYS A 24 14.39 -0.68 12.26
CA LYS A 24 14.80 -0.41 10.87
C LYS A 24 14.10 0.81 10.26
N GLY A 25 13.24 1.50 11.01
CA GLY A 25 12.51 2.66 10.53
C GLY A 25 11.35 2.31 9.58
N THR A 26 10.90 1.05 9.55
CA THR A 26 9.78 0.58 8.71
C THR A 26 8.52 0.31 9.52
N ALA A 27 8.38 0.94 10.69
CA ALA A 27 7.19 0.83 11.52
C ALA A 27 5.94 1.27 10.77
N ILE A 28 4.82 0.61 11.05
CA ILE A 28 3.50 1.05 10.57
C ILE A 28 3.07 2.25 11.41
N THR A 29 3.20 3.45 10.84
CA THR A 29 2.82 4.71 11.51
C THR A 29 1.48 5.26 11.04
N ALA A 30 0.85 4.63 10.05
CA ALA A 30 -0.41 5.11 9.52
C ALA A 30 -1.57 4.95 10.51
N PRO A 31 -2.52 5.90 10.51
CA PRO A 31 -3.71 5.80 11.33
C PRO A 31 -4.56 4.58 10.93
N THR A 32 -4.93 3.77 11.93
CA THR A 32 -5.76 2.58 11.74
C THR A 32 -7.25 2.90 11.62
N ALA A 33 -7.67 4.10 12.03
CA ALA A 33 -9.03 4.59 11.91
C ALA A 33 -9.09 5.74 10.89
N LEU A 34 -9.92 5.57 9.86
CA LEU A 34 -10.19 6.57 8.83
C LEU A 34 -11.63 7.10 8.99
N SER A 35 -11.87 8.36 8.59
CA SER A 35 -13.26 8.85 8.46
C SER A 35 -13.99 8.08 7.36
N LYS A 36 -15.33 8.09 7.36
CA LYS A 36 -16.15 7.38 6.35
C LYS A 36 -15.82 7.83 4.92
N GLU A 37 -15.55 9.11 4.73
CA GLU A 37 -15.16 9.69 3.43
C GLU A 37 -13.77 9.19 3.02
N ARG A 38 -12.83 9.12 3.97
CA ARG A 38 -11.48 8.59 3.70
C ARG A 38 -11.48 7.09 3.46
N GLU A 39 -12.42 6.35 4.05
CA GLU A 39 -12.57 4.91 3.82
C GLU A 39 -12.95 4.62 2.36
N GLN A 40 -13.78 5.46 1.73
CA GLN A 40 -14.10 5.31 0.30
C GLN A 40 -12.85 5.47 -0.56
N VAL A 41 -12.05 6.52 -0.32
CA VAL A 41 -10.78 6.74 -1.02
C VAL A 41 -9.82 5.59 -0.78
N PHE A 42 -9.72 5.12 0.46
CA PHE A 42 -8.88 3.99 0.83
C PHE A 42 -9.25 2.72 0.05
N ARG A 43 -10.54 2.38 -0.07
CA ARG A 43 -10.98 1.22 -0.84
C ARG A 43 -10.58 1.30 -2.32
N VAL A 44 -10.64 2.51 -2.90
CA VAL A 44 -10.19 2.72 -4.29
C VAL A 44 -8.68 2.50 -4.39
N VAL A 45 -7.89 3.11 -3.50
CA VAL A 45 -6.42 2.96 -3.49
C VAL A 45 -6.00 1.52 -3.23
N ALA A 46 -6.67 0.80 -2.34
CA ALA A 46 -6.40 -0.60 -2.03
C ALA A 46 -6.78 -1.56 -3.17
N SER A 47 -7.63 -1.15 -4.10
CA SER A 47 -7.97 -1.93 -5.30
C SER A 47 -6.90 -1.86 -6.40
N ILE A 48 -5.92 -0.94 -6.26
CA ILE A 48 -4.81 -0.80 -7.20
C ILE A 48 -3.86 -2.00 -7.06
N PRO A 49 -3.47 -2.67 -8.16
CA PRO A 49 -2.48 -3.74 -8.13
C PRO A 49 -1.16 -3.28 -7.50
N ARG A 50 -0.47 -4.19 -6.80
CA ARG A 50 0.82 -3.95 -6.11
C ARG A 50 0.79 -2.97 -4.93
N VAL A 51 -0.39 -2.46 -4.56
CA VAL A 51 -0.60 -1.70 -3.33
C VAL A 51 -0.99 -2.67 -2.21
N SER A 52 -0.18 -2.73 -1.15
CA SER A 52 -0.56 -3.48 0.06
C SER A 52 -1.43 -2.61 0.96
N TYR A 53 -2.15 -3.23 1.89
CA TYR A 53 -3.01 -2.51 2.85
C TYR A 53 -2.28 -1.37 3.57
N VAL A 54 -1.07 -1.64 4.07
CA VAL A 54 -0.22 -0.63 4.72
C VAL A 54 0.20 0.47 3.75
N THR A 55 0.55 0.14 2.49
CA THR A 55 0.87 1.15 1.48
C THR A 55 -0.34 2.02 1.15
N ALA A 56 -1.55 1.45 1.08
CA ALA A 56 -2.79 2.21 0.88
C ALA A 56 -3.05 3.17 2.05
N LEU A 57 -2.83 2.72 3.29
CA LEU A 57 -2.95 3.59 4.47
C LEU A 57 -1.92 4.72 4.43
N ASN A 58 -0.66 4.43 4.11
CA ASN A 58 0.39 5.43 3.98
C ASN A 58 0.05 6.45 2.88
N LEU A 59 -0.47 6.01 1.73
CA LEU A 59 -0.93 6.90 0.66
C LEU A 59 -2.08 7.81 1.12
N CYS A 60 -3.10 7.25 1.79
CA CYS A 60 -4.23 8.02 2.32
C CYS A 60 -3.85 8.97 3.46
N SER A 61 -2.73 8.72 4.15
CA SER A 61 -2.18 9.62 5.17
C SER A 61 -1.34 10.73 4.54
N SER A 62 -0.56 10.41 3.51
CA SER A 62 0.36 11.34 2.87
C SER A 62 -0.31 12.27 1.85
N TYR A 63 -1.45 11.88 1.30
CA TYR A 63 -2.18 12.62 0.27
C TYR A 63 -3.59 12.97 0.74
N ASN A 64 -4.05 14.19 0.41
CA ASN A 64 -5.37 14.65 0.82
C ASN A 64 -6.48 14.18 -0.13
N THR A 65 -6.13 13.92 -1.39
CA THR A 65 -7.10 13.54 -2.43
C THR A 65 -6.55 12.44 -3.33
N LEU A 66 -7.46 11.65 -3.93
CA LEU A 66 -7.10 10.63 -4.91
C LEU A 66 -6.45 11.26 -6.17
N GLN A 67 -6.89 12.45 -6.55
CA GLN A 67 -6.37 13.17 -7.70
C GLN A 67 -4.87 13.53 -7.54
N GLU A 68 -4.43 13.89 -6.33
CA GLU A 68 -3.01 14.09 -6.06
C GLU A 68 -2.20 12.80 -6.24
N ILE A 69 -2.74 11.65 -5.83
CA ILE A 69 -2.08 10.35 -6.02
C ILE A 69 -1.93 10.04 -7.51
N ILE A 70 -2.98 10.27 -8.30
CA ILE A 70 -2.98 10.01 -9.76
C ILE A 70 -2.00 10.91 -10.51
N ASN A 71 -1.90 12.19 -10.11
CA ASN A 71 -1.04 13.16 -10.76
C ASN A 71 0.42 13.12 -10.28
N SER A 72 0.72 12.38 -9.20
CA SER A 72 2.08 12.26 -8.67
C SER A 72 2.99 11.48 -9.60
N THR A 73 4.22 11.95 -9.73
CA THR A 73 5.30 11.20 -10.39
C THR A 73 5.73 10.01 -9.54
N PRO A 74 6.39 8.99 -10.12
CA PRO A 74 6.94 7.87 -9.33
C PRO A 74 7.91 8.32 -8.22
N ALA A 75 8.58 9.47 -8.39
CA ALA A 75 9.53 10.00 -7.41
C ALA A 75 8.81 10.64 -6.22
N GLU A 76 7.70 11.33 -6.48
CA GLU A 76 6.87 11.90 -5.42
C GLU A 76 6.16 10.81 -4.63
N LEU A 77 5.65 9.78 -5.31
CA LEU A 77 5.04 8.62 -4.66
C LEU A 77 6.01 7.95 -3.68
N GLU A 78 7.24 7.69 -4.12
CA GLU A 78 8.31 7.12 -3.28
C GLU A 78 8.68 8.03 -2.10
N ARG A 79 8.85 9.34 -2.34
CA ARG A 79 9.25 10.28 -1.28
C ARG A 79 8.16 10.51 -0.24
N ARG A 80 6.89 10.59 -0.65
CA ARG A 80 5.76 10.90 0.24
C ARG A 80 5.23 9.66 0.93
N THR A 81 5.44 8.47 0.40
CA THR A 81 4.86 7.22 0.94
C THR A 81 5.93 6.41 1.65
N ALA A 82 5.85 6.36 2.98
CA ALA A 82 6.77 5.54 3.78
C ALA A 82 6.74 4.06 3.34
N GLY A 83 7.91 3.47 3.16
CA GLY A 83 8.07 2.06 2.79
C GLY A 83 7.74 1.71 1.34
N LEU A 84 7.49 2.70 0.47
CA LEU A 84 7.29 2.45 -0.96
C LEU A 84 8.62 2.51 -1.72
N SER A 85 8.99 1.42 -2.39
CA SER A 85 10.21 1.37 -3.20
C SER A 85 10.00 1.93 -4.60
N ARG A 86 11.06 2.46 -5.22
CA ARG A 86 11.06 2.97 -6.60
C ARG A 86 10.40 2.06 -7.64
N PRO A 87 10.69 0.73 -7.68
CA PRO A 87 10.06 -0.15 -8.67
C PRO A 87 8.55 -0.26 -8.47
N ARG A 88 8.10 -0.41 -7.22
CA ARG A 88 6.67 -0.47 -6.90
C ARG A 88 5.95 0.84 -7.23
N ALA A 89 6.56 1.99 -6.91
CA ALA A 89 6.01 3.29 -7.28
C ALA A 89 5.85 3.45 -8.80
N THR A 90 6.80 2.91 -9.58
CA THR A 90 6.75 2.93 -11.04
C THR A 90 5.63 2.05 -11.60
N GLU A 91 5.43 0.85 -11.03
CA GLU A 91 4.31 -0.03 -11.41
C GLU A 91 2.95 0.62 -11.11
N ILE A 92 2.79 1.21 -9.92
CA ILE A 92 1.57 1.92 -9.51
C ILE A 92 1.28 3.07 -10.49
N HIS A 93 2.28 3.92 -10.76
CA HIS A 93 2.14 5.02 -11.71
C HIS A 93 1.78 4.52 -13.13
N LYS A 94 2.41 3.43 -13.59
CA LYS A 94 2.10 2.81 -14.88
C LYS A 94 0.65 2.33 -14.94
N TYR A 95 0.16 1.70 -13.88
CA TYR A 95 -1.23 1.25 -13.79
C TYR A 95 -2.22 2.42 -13.84
N LEU A 96 -1.98 3.49 -13.07
CA LEU A 96 -2.85 4.67 -13.02
C LEU A 96 -2.96 5.41 -14.36
N ARG A 97 -1.93 5.32 -15.21
CA ARG A 97 -1.92 5.90 -16.56
C ARG A 97 -2.25 4.90 -17.67
N HIS A 98 -2.50 3.65 -17.33
CA HIS A 98 -2.79 2.63 -18.31
C HIS A 98 -4.14 2.94 -18.98
N LYS A 99 -4.10 3.20 -20.29
CA LYS A 99 -5.33 3.36 -21.06
C LYS A 99 -5.99 2.00 -21.17
N PHE A 100 -7.23 1.92 -20.70
CA PHE A 100 -8.02 0.73 -20.83
C PHE A 100 -8.16 0.37 -22.33
N ASN A 101 -7.88 -0.90 -22.66
CA ASN A 101 -8.08 -1.45 -23.99
C ASN A 101 -9.14 -2.54 -23.91
N SER A 102 -10.30 -2.31 -24.54
CA SER A 102 -11.42 -3.24 -24.55
C SER A 102 -11.08 -4.57 -25.22
N ASP A 103 -10.17 -4.56 -26.19
CA ASP A 103 -9.77 -5.75 -26.96
C ASP A 103 -8.94 -6.74 -26.13
N MET A 104 -8.43 -6.28 -24.97
CA MET A 104 -7.72 -7.11 -24.00
C MET A 104 -8.65 -7.75 -22.96
N LEU A 105 -9.93 -7.43 -22.97
CA LEU A 105 -10.91 -8.21 -22.21
C LEU A 105 -11.05 -9.57 -22.91
N ALA A 106 -10.89 -10.66 -22.16
CA ALA A 106 -11.25 -11.97 -22.67
C ALA A 106 -12.69 -11.89 -23.19
N ALA A 107 -12.86 -12.08 -24.51
CA ALA A 107 -14.15 -12.02 -25.16
C ALA A 107 -15.13 -12.88 -24.35
N LYS A 108 -16.26 -12.29 -23.95
CA LYS A 108 -17.36 -13.05 -23.34
C LYS A 108 -17.73 -14.17 -24.33
N LYS A 109 -17.52 -15.41 -23.92
CA LYS A 109 -18.16 -16.58 -24.56
C LYS A 109 -19.67 -16.50 -24.41
#